data_AF-A0A1B8QF43-F1
#
_entry.id   AF-A0A1B8QF43-F1
#
_cell.length_a   1.000
_cell.length_b   1.000
_cell.length_c   1.000
_cell.angle_alpha   90.00
_cell.angle_beta   90.00
_cell.angle_gamma   90.00
#
_symmetry.space_group_name_H-M   'P 1'
#
loop_
_entity.id
_entity.type
_entity.pdbx_description
1 polymer ?
#
loop_
_entity_poly.entity_id
_entity_poly.type
_entity_poly.pdbx_seq_one_letter_code
_entity_poly.pdbx_strand_id
1 'polypeptide(L)'
;MTQPTLSPNIIQALVTDGHILPIHDPQPVITQEQTSLNRLRHRTTRNLAEQYLNGYDRLFRHISLLLLAHSYELTACQLHQTLRKICQQWQANNVVTAMIQQRHTLKKSVSPSADVDLQALNTLQTLLGLFDSTDAAAFRLADENR
;
A
#
# COMPACT_ATOMS: atom_id res chain seq x y z
N MET A 1 -16.48 7.91 -5.58
CA MET A 1 -16.09 6.53 -5.19
C MET A 1 -16.20 6.45 -3.68
N THR A 2 -16.88 5.43 -3.15
CA THR A 2 -16.93 5.16 -1.70
C THR A 2 -15.56 4.63 -1.27
N GLN A 3 -14.94 5.27 -0.27
CA GLN A 3 -13.69 4.77 0.31
C GLN A 3 -13.90 3.35 0.86
N PRO A 4 -12.89 2.47 0.77
CA PRO A 4 -12.98 1.12 1.30
C PRO A 4 -13.12 1.20 2.83
N THR A 5 -13.92 0.31 3.41
CA THR A 5 -14.14 0.23 4.86
C THR A 5 -13.41 -0.99 5.45
N LEU A 6 -12.93 -0.87 6.68
CA LEU A 6 -12.33 -2.01 7.40
C LEU A 6 -13.41 -2.80 8.14
N SER A 7 -13.38 -4.13 8.00
CA SER A 7 -14.26 -4.99 8.80
C SER A 7 -13.85 -4.94 10.28
N PRO A 8 -14.83 -4.93 11.22
CA PRO A 8 -14.53 -4.92 12.66
C PRO A 8 -13.68 -6.10 13.11
N ASN A 9 -13.87 -7.28 12.49
CA ASN A 9 -13.08 -8.48 12.78
C ASN A 9 -11.59 -8.29 12.45
N ILE A 10 -11.27 -7.60 11.36
CA ILE A 10 -9.88 -7.30 11.00
C ILE A 10 -9.27 -6.31 11.99
N ILE A 11 -10.00 -5.24 12.34
CA ILE A 11 -9.53 -4.26 13.34
C ILE A 11 -9.24 -4.97 14.66
N GLN A 12 -10.17 -5.79 15.15
CA GLN A 12 -10.00 -6.53 16.40
C GLN A 12 -8.78 -7.45 16.36
N ALA A 13 -8.58 -8.20 15.28
CA ALA A 13 -7.41 -9.05 15.12
C ALA A 13 -6.11 -8.25 15.13
N LEU A 14 -6.05 -7.13 14.41
CA LEU A 14 -4.85 -6.27 14.37
C LEU A 14 -4.53 -5.64 15.72
N VAL A 15 -5.55 -5.24 16.49
CA VAL A 15 -5.35 -4.74 17.87
C VAL A 15 -4.84 -5.84 18.77
N THR A 16 -5.44 -7.04 18.73
CA THR A 16 -5.03 -8.18 19.55
C THR A 16 -3.59 -8.60 19.26
N ASP A 17 -3.15 -8.53 18.00
CA ASP A 17 -1.78 -8.86 17.61
C ASP A 17 -0.78 -7.70 17.84
N GLY A 18 -1.25 -6.54 18.31
CA GLY A 18 -0.39 -5.35 18.54
C GLY A 18 0.11 -4.69 17.24
N HIS A 19 -0.54 -4.94 16.11
CA HIS A 19 -0.19 -4.37 14.81
C HIS A 19 -0.67 -2.92 14.66
N ILE A 20 -1.76 -2.57 15.36
CA ILE A 20 -2.33 -1.23 15.42
C ILE A 20 -2.69 -0.88 16.85
N LEU A 21 -2.73 0.41 17.18
CA LEU A 21 -3.13 0.92 18.49
C LEU A 21 -4.15 2.05 18.37
N PRO A 22 -5.07 2.22 19.34
CA PRO A 22 -5.95 3.37 19.38
C PRO A 22 -5.15 4.68 19.46
N ILE A 23 -5.59 5.69 18.72
CA ILE A 23 -5.02 7.05 18.77
C ILE A 23 -6.12 8.06 19.10
N HIS A 24 -5.85 8.93 20.07
CA HIS A 24 -6.81 9.93 20.55
C HIS A 24 -6.91 11.16 19.63
N ASP A 25 -5.77 11.63 19.11
CA ASP A 25 -5.70 12.75 18.17
C ASP A 25 -4.95 12.33 16.89
N PRO A 26 -5.67 11.83 15.87
CA PRO A 26 -5.04 11.37 14.64
C PRO A 26 -4.62 12.51 13.70
N GLN A 27 -5.03 13.76 13.94
CA GLN A 27 -4.84 14.86 12.98
C GLN A 27 -3.37 15.14 12.61
N PRO A 28 -2.41 15.13 13.56
CA PRO A 28 -1.00 15.31 13.22
C PRO A 28 -0.48 14.22 12.28
N VAL A 29 -0.86 12.96 12.56
CA VAL A 29 -0.42 11.80 11.78
C VAL A 29 -1.10 11.80 10.40
N ILE A 30 -2.39 12.12 10.33
CA ILE A 30 -3.12 12.28 9.05
C ILE A 30 -2.41 13.30 8.16
N THR A 31 -2.04 14.46 8.72
CA THR A 31 -1.34 15.52 7.97
C THR A 31 0.01 15.04 7.44
N GLN A 32 0.76 14.29 8.26
CA GLN A 32 2.05 13.71 7.87
C GLN A 32 1.90 12.65 6.76
N GLU A 33 0.90 11.79 6.86
CA GLU A 33 0.62 10.74 5.88
C GLU A 33 0.15 11.34 4.55
N GLN A 34 -0.72 12.34 4.57
CA GLN A 34 -1.14 13.09 3.37
C GLN A 34 0.03 13.81 2.69
N THR A 35 0.89 14.48 3.48
CA THR A 35 2.10 15.13 2.94
C THR A 35 3.04 14.11 2.29
N SER A 36 3.22 12.97 2.94
CA SER A 36 4.05 11.87 2.42
C SER A 36 3.47 11.28 1.13
N LEU A 37 2.15 11.07 1.07
CA LEU A 37 1.45 10.60 -0.11
C LEU A 37 1.59 11.60 -1.28
N ASN A 38 1.40 12.89 -1.02
CA ASN A 38 1.58 13.94 -2.02
C ASN A 38 3.02 13.97 -2.54
N ARG A 39 4.03 13.83 -1.67
CA ARG A 39 5.43 13.72 -2.12
C ARG A 39 5.66 12.49 -3.00
N LEU A 40 5.05 11.34 -2.68
CA LEU A 40 5.15 10.12 -3.49
C LEU A 40 4.50 10.30 -4.87
N ARG A 41 3.40 11.06 -4.95
CA ARG A 41 2.70 11.39 -6.21
C ARG A 41 3.53 12.21 -7.18
N HIS A 42 4.36 13.11 -6.67
CA HIS A 42 5.22 13.99 -7.46
C HIS A 42 6.63 13.43 -7.70
N ARG A 43 6.93 12.22 -7.22
CA ARG A 43 8.25 11.61 -7.37
C ARG A 43 8.44 11.10 -8.79
N THR A 44 9.50 11.55 -9.47
CA THR A 44 9.94 10.96 -10.74
C THR A 44 10.43 9.53 -10.52
N THR A 45 9.90 8.59 -11.30
CA THR A 45 10.36 7.20 -11.34
C THR A 45 10.93 6.92 -12.73
N ARG A 46 12.06 6.22 -12.80
CA ARG A 46 12.87 6.08 -14.03
C ARG A 46 12.68 4.74 -14.73
N ASN A 47 12.17 3.75 -14.01
CA ASN A 47 11.96 2.40 -14.48
C ASN A 47 10.78 1.77 -13.74
N LEU A 48 10.36 0.61 -14.23
CA LEU A 48 9.22 -0.11 -13.68
C LEU A 48 9.43 -0.55 -12.23
N ALA A 49 10.65 -0.90 -11.84
CA ALA A 49 10.95 -1.28 -10.45
C ALA A 49 10.74 -0.09 -9.48
N GLU A 50 11.22 1.11 -9.84
CA GLU A 50 10.98 2.33 -9.07
C GLU A 50 9.49 2.71 -9.03
N GLN A 51 8.79 2.56 -10.16
CA GLN A 51 7.34 2.77 -10.22
C GLN A 51 6.61 1.81 -9.28
N TYR A 52 6.95 0.51 -9.30
CA TYR A 52 6.42 -0.51 -8.41
C TYR A 52 6.63 -0.17 -6.93
N LEU A 53 7.87 0.17 -6.55
CA LEU A 53 8.18 0.55 -5.17
C LEU A 53 7.42 1.81 -4.74
N ASN A 54 7.31 2.80 -5.63
CA ASN A 54 6.55 4.01 -5.35
C ASN A 54 5.04 3.72 -5.19
N GLY A 55 4.45 2.93 -6.08
CA GLY A 55 3.04 2.52 -5.99
C GLY A 55 2.75 1.74 -4.72
N TYR A 56 3.66 0.84 -4.33
CA TYR A 56 3.56 0.10 -3.07
C TYR A 56 3.60 1.03 -1.86
N ASP A 57 4.51 2.00 -1.85
CA ASP A 57 4.58 2.98 -0.76
C ASP A 57 3.31 3.85 -0.72
N ARG A 58 2.70 4.20 -1.87
CA ARG A 58 1.41 4.91 -1.91
C ARG A 58 0.28 4.07 -1.33
N LEU A 59 0.18 2.79 -1.69
CA LEU A 59 -0.80 1.86 -1.11
C LEU A 59 -0.66 1.81 0.42
N PHE A 60 0.58 1.78 0.91
CA PHE A 60 0.86 1.80 2.35
C PHE A 60 0.34 3.08 3.02
N ARG A 61 0.53 4.25 2.40
CA ARG A 61 0.00 5.53 2.92
C ARG A 61 -1.52 5.55 2.94
N HIS A 62 -2.18 5.03 1.90
CA HIS A 62 -3.64 4.91 1.88
C HIS A 62 -4.18 4.03 3.00
N ILE A 63 -3.50 2.92 3.29
CA ILE A 63 -3.88 2.04 4.41
C ILE A 63 -3.65 2.70 5.76
N SER A 64 -2.55 3.44 5.93
CA SER A 64 -2.32 4.25 7.13
C SER A 64 -3.44 5.27 7.34
N LEU A 65 -3.81 6.00 6.30
CA LEU A 65 -4.91 6.97 6.33
C LEU A 65 -6.27 6.32 6.64
N LEU A 66 -6.54 5.13 6.08
CA LEU A 66 -7.75 4.38 6.38
C LEU A 66 -7.81 3.99 7.87
N LEU A 67 -6.70 3.51 8.45
CA LEU A 67 -6.65 3.19 9.88
C LEU A 67 -6.86 4.43 10.76
N LEU A 68 -6.26 5.56 10.39
CA LEU A 68 -6.41 6.83 11.12
C LEU A 68 -7.84 7.36 11.09
N ALA A 69 -8.56 7.16 9.98
CA ALA A 69 -9.98 7.48 9.88
C ALA A 69 -10.86 6.63 10.83
N HIS A 70 -10.35 5.46 11.25
CA HIS A 70 -10.94 4.60 12.27
C HIS A 70 -10.35 4.83 13.68
N SER A 71 -9.57 5.89 13.89
CA SER A 71 -8.89 6.20 15.17
C SER A 71 -7.86 5.15 15.59
N TYR A 72 -7.18 4.52 14.62
CA TYR A 72 -6.05 3.62 14.87
C TYR A 72 -4.79 4.08 14.14
N GLU A 73 -3.63 3.90 14.76
CA GLU A 73 -2.33 4.09 14.13
C GLU A 73 -1.58 2.77 13.97
N LEU A 74 -0.70 2.71 12.98
CA LEU A 74 0.20 1.57 12.77
C LEU A 74 1.30 1.54 13.83
N THR A 75 1.56 0.38 14.42
CA THR A 75 2.78 0.20 15.23
C THR A 75 3.97 -0.11 14.33
N ALA A 76 5.19 0.06 14.84
CA ALA A 76 6.39 -0.38 14.12
C ALA A 76 6.48 -1.92 13.97
N CYS A 77 5.57 -2.67 14.62
CA CYS A 77 5.55 -4.12 14.58
C CYS A 77 4.97 -4.63 13.26
N GLN A 78 5.76 -5.39 12.51
CA GLN A 78 5.31 -6.18 11.35
C GLN A 78 4.43 -5.43 10.32
N LEU A 79 4.82 -4.20 9.93
CA LEU A 79 4.10 -3.35 8.96
C LEU A 79 3.60 -4.09 7.71
N HIS A 80 4.41 -4.98 7.14
CA HIS A 80 4.04 -5.76 5.96
C HIS A 80 3.00 -6.86 6.26
N GLN A 81 2.99 -7.42 7.47
CA GLN A 81 1.92 -8.36 7.88
C GLN A 81 0.62 -7.61 8.14
N THR A 82 0.67 -6.39 8.69
CA THR A 82 -0.50 -5.52 8.82
C THR A 82 -1.11 -5.20 7.45
N LEU A 83 -0.27 -4.76 6.51
CA LEU A 83 -0.68 -4.54 5.12
C LEU A 83 -1.33 -5.79 4.52
N ARG A 84 -0.68 -6.96 4.69
CA ARG A 84 -1.18 -8.23 4.18
C ARG A 84 -2.57 -8.56 4.72
N LYS A 85 -2.78 -8.47 6.04
CA LYS A 85 -4.06 -8.76 6.69
C LYS A 85 -5.19 -7.84 6.21
N ILE A 86 -4.88 -6.55 6.02
CA ILE A 86 -5.86 -5.58 5.53
C ILE A 86 -6.20 -5.85 4.05
N CYS A 87 -5.19 -6.00 3.19
CA CYS A 87 -5.39 -6.24 1.75
C CYS A 87 -6.12 -7.56 1.45
N GLN A 88 -6.00 -8.57 2.33
CA GLN A 88 -6.70 -9.85 2.22
C GLN A 88 -8.24 -9.72 2.25
N GLN A 89 -8.78 -8.59 2.71
CA GLN A 89 -10.22 -8.34 2.65
C GLN A 89 -10.72 -8.22 1.21
N TRP A 90 -9.86 -7.80 0.27
CA TRP A 90 -10.26 -7.50 -1.11
C TRP A 90 -9.54 -8.36 -2.15
N GLN A 91 -8.44 -9.02 -1.77
CA GLN A 91 -7.62 -9.83 -2.67
C GLN A 91 -7.20 -11.14 -2.00
N ALA A 92 -7.01 -12.19 -2.78
CA ALA A 92 -6.62 -13.48 -2.24
C ALA A 92 -5.24 -13.43 -1.54
N ASN A 93 -5.09 -14.18 -0.44
CA ASN A 93 -3.87 -14.15 0.37
C ASN A 93 -2.59 -14.46 -0.44
N ASN A 94 -2.64 -15.42 -1.37
CA ASN A 94 -1.51 -15.77 -2.21
C ASN A 94 -1.07 -14.60 -3.11
N VAL A 95 -2.01 -13.86 -3.69
CA VAL A 95 -1.68 -12.73 -4.58
C VAL A 95 -1.12 -11.54 -3.80
N VAL A 96 -1.67 -11.25 -2.62
CA VAL A 96 -1.15 -10.21 -1.72
C VAL A 96 0.26 -10.58 -1.22
N THR A 97 0.47 -11.86 -0.88
CA THR A 97 1.79 -12.36 -0.46
C THR A 97 2.82 -12.18 -1.58
N ALA A 98 2.47 -12.53 -2.82
CA ALA A 98 3.34 -12.36 -3.99
C ALA A 98 3.69 -10.87 -4.22
N MET A 99 2.71 -9.97 -4.13
CA MET A 99 2.93 -8.52 -4.23
C MET A 99 3.94 -8.00 -3.19
N ILE A 100 3.83 -8.45 -1.94
CA ILE A 100 4.75 -8.06 -0.87
C ILE A 100 6.14 -8.67 -1.09
N GLN A 101 6.22 -9.93 -1.53
CA GLN A 101 7.48 -10.59 -1.87
C GLN A 101 8.20 -9.85 -3.00
N GLN A 102 7.48 -9.47 -4.07
CA GLN A 102 8.02 -8.69 -5.17
C GLN A 102 8.66 -7.38 -4.66
N ARG A 103 7.97 -6.67 -3.75
CA ARG A 103 8.53 -5.46 -3.12
C ARG A 103 9.84 -5.75 -2.40
N HIS A 104 9.91 -6.84 -1.63
CA HIS A 104 11.14 -7.23 -0.93
C HIS A 104 12.28 -7.60 -1.88
N THR A 105 11.98 -8.32 -2.96
CA THR A 105 12.94 -8.65 -4.01
C THR A 105 13.50 -7.38 -4.63
N LEU A 106 12.64 -6.46 -5.09
CA LEU A 106 13.07 -5.20 -5.71
C LEU A 106 13.90 -4.33 -4.76
N LYS A 107 13.53 -4.24 -3.48
CA LYS A 107 14.30 -3.47 -2.48
C LYS A 107 15.69 -4.05 -2.19
N LYS A 108 15.83 -5.38 -2.28
CA LYS A 108 17.12 -6.08 -2.07
C LYS A 108 17.96 -6.16 -3.34
N SER A 109 17.33 -5.98 -4.51
CA SER A 109 18.00 -6.02 -5.79
C SER A 109 18.93 -4.81 -5.93
N VAL A 110 20.20 -5.06 -6.20
CA VAL A 110 21.17 -4.00 -6.53
C VAL A 110 20.95 -3.51 -7.97
N SER A 111 20.25 -4.30 -8.80
CA SER A 111 20.02 -3.99 -10.21
C SER A 111 18.71 -3.20 -10.43
N PRO A 112 18.77 -2.03 -11.08
CA PRO A 112 17.59 -1.24 -11.44
C PRO A 112 16.72 -1.85 -12.55
N SER A 113 17.10 -3.01 -13.13
CA SER A 113 16.31 -3.72 -14.15
C SER A 113 15.62 -5.00 -13.64
N ALA A 114 15.44 -5.13 -12.32
CA ALA A 114 14.77 -6.30 -11.78
C ALA A 114 13.35 -6.42 -12.35
N ASP A 115 13.05 -7.55 -12.98
CA ASP A 115 11.76 -7.81 -13.61
C ASP A 115 10.64 -7.72 -12.58
N VAL A 116 9.61 -6.97 -12.93
CA VAL A 116 8.40 -6.84 -12.12
C VAL A 116 7.38 -7.86 -12.58
N ASP A 117 7.05 -8.79 -11.69
CA ASP A 117 6.00 -9.77 -11.94
C ASP A 117 4.67 -9.09 -12.27
N LEU A 118 4.08 -9.46 -13.41
CA LEU A 118 2.85 -8.84 -13.92
C LEU A 118 1.66 -9.05 -12.98
N GLN A 119 1.59 -10.20 -12.30
CA GLN A 119 0.51 -10.48 -11.36
C GLN A 119 0.63 -9.61 -10.11
N ALA A 120 1.84 -9.43 -9.58
CA ALA A 120 2.11 -8.50 -8.49
C ALA A 120 1.76 -7.06 -8.88
N LEU A 121 2.09 -6.65 -10.11
CA LEU A 121 1.74 -5.33 -10.64
C LEU A 121 0.22 -5.14 -10.72
N ASN A 122 -0.50 -6.09 -11.33
CA ASN A 122 -1.96 -6.03 -11.44
C ASN A 122 -2.64 -6.03 -10.06
N THR A 123 -2.11 -6.79 -9.10
CA THR A 123 -2.60 -6.81 -7.71
C THR A 123 -2.44 -5.45 -7.06
N LEU A 124 -1.26 -4.84 -7.18
CA LEU A 124 -0.98 -3.51 -6.64
C LEU A 124 -1.87 -2.43 -7.28
N GLN A 125 -2.03 -2.46 -8.60
CA GLN A 125 -2.92 -1.54 -9.31
C GLN A 125 -4.38 -1.67 -8.82
N THR A 126 -4.87 -2.91 -8.71
CA THR A 126 -6.23 -3.18 -8.28
C THR A 126 -6.46 -2.67 -6.85
N LEU A 127 -5.53 -2.95 -5.95
CA LEU A 127 -5.61 -2.48 -4.56
C LEU A 127 -5.55 -0.95 -4.48
N LEU A 128 -4.65 -0.29 -5.21
CA LEU A 128 -4.61 1.17 -5.29
C LEU A 128 -5.95 1.75 -5.77
N GLY A 129 -6.57 1.11 -6.77
CA GLY A 129 -7.84 1.56 -7.35
C GLY A 129 -9.02 1.53 -6.38
N LEU A 130 -8.92 0.74 -5.30
CA LEU A 130 -9.91 0.78 -4.22
C LEU A 130 -9.85 2.10 -3.43
N PHE A 131 -8.66 2.66 -3.24
CA PHE A 131 -8.45 3.86 -2.44
C PHE A 131 -8.48 5.13 -3.28
N ASP A 132 -7.82 5.12 -4.43
CA ASP A 132 -7.66 6.28 -5.30
C ASP A 132 -7.44 5.85 -6.76
N SER A 133 -8.42 6.16 -7.62
CA SER A 133 -8.37 5.84 -9.05
C SER A 133 -7.24 6.54 -9.79
N THR A 134 -6.83 7.73 -9.32
CA THR A 134 -5.75 8.52 -9.93
C THR A 134 -4.41 7.86 -9.64
N ASP A 135 -4.19 7.38 -8.40
CA ASP A 135 -2.98 6.63 -8.08
C ASP A 135 -2.90 5.31 -8.84
N ALA A 136 -4.03 4.61 -9.04
CA ALA A 136 -4.07 3.39 -9.85
C ALA A 136 -3.81 3.66 -11.34
N ALA A 137 -4.31 4.77 -11.87
CA ALA A 137 -4.09 5.19 -13.25
C ALA A 137 -2.64 5.64 -13.48
N ALA A 138 -2.07 6.43 -12.56
CA ALA A 138 -0.66 6.84 -12.61
C ALA A 138 0.32 5.66 -12.46
N PHE A 139 -0.14 4.58 -11.85
CA PHE A 139 0.61 3.33 -11.74
C PHE A 139 0.57 2.48 -13.02
N ARG A 140 -0.36 2.75 -13.95
CA ARG A 140 -0.46 2.02 -15.21
C ARG A 140 0.81 2.28 -16.03
N LEU A 141 1.54 1.20 -16.30
CA LEU A 141 2.64 1.19 -17.25
C LEU A 141 2.18 1.84 -18.56
N ALA A 142 3.01 2.77 -19.02
CA ALA A 142 3.03 3.27 -20.38
C ALA A 142 3.42 2.15 -21.36
N ASP A 143 2.54 1.16 -21.53
CA ASP A 143 2.64 0.10 -22.53
C ASP A 143 1.99 0.55 -23.84
N GLU A 144 2.29 1.78 -24.28
CA GLU A 144 1.87 2.29 -25.61
C GLU A 144 2.96 2.15 -26.68
N ASN A 145 4.12 1.55 -26.38
CA ASN A 145 5.15 1.30 -27.40
C ASN A 145 5.75 -0.10 -27.25
N ARG A 146 5.00 -1.10 -27.72
CA ARG A 146 5.55 -2.37 -28.18
C ARG A 146 5.19 -2.57 -29.64
#